data_AF-A0AAD9Z0J3-F1
#
_entry.id   AF-A0AAD9Z0J3-F1
#
_cell.length_a   1.000
_cell.length_b   1.000
_cell.length_c   1.000
_cell.angle_alpha   90.00
_cell.angle_beta   90.00
_cell.angle_gamma   90.00
#
_symmetry.space_group_name_H-M   'P 1'
#
loop_
_entity.id
_entity.type
_entity.pdbx_description
1 polymer ?
#
loop_
_entity_poly.entity_id
_entity_poly.type
_entity_poly.pdbx_seq_one_letter_code
_entity_poly.pdbx_strand_id
1 'polypeptide(L)'
;MVESDLLDLMNQNWLNTPDGRQGWASWFVQNGYTVYIVDQPQRGRSAYNPDGSLGTFSAEAISTLFTGVQYLKLWPQAHLHTQWPGVQVQTKTQNAGAALLDRIGPAVLIAHSEGGPLGFTIADVRPSLVKALISIEPEGPPFEDRFPPSSKIKRPFGLTNIPITYDPPVRDPATDLPINTTPRAGPHLSNWWLRAKPVFMPCTTTAQCDI
;
A
#
# COMPACT_ATOMS: atom_id res chain seq x y z
N MET A 1 2.93 24.38 19.44
CA MET A 1 1.97 23.43 18.85
C MET A 1 2.51 23.07 17.49
N VAL A 2 2.85 21.80 17.25
CA VAL A 2 3.22 21.33 15.91
C VAL A 2 1.94 20.74 15.33
N GLU A 3 1.29 21.44 14.41
CA GLU A 3 0.20 20.87 13.61
C GLU A 3 0.79 19.69 12.80
N SER A 4 0.31 18.49 13.09
CA SER A 4 0.57 17.31 12.27
C SER A 4 -0.67 17.02 11.47
N ASP A 5 -0.58 17.24 10.16
CA ASP A 5 -1.64 16.91 9.24
C ASP A 5 -1.52 15.43 8.83
N LEU A 6 -2.66 14.76 8.71
CA LEU A 6 -2.77 13.34 8.36
C LEU A 6 -3.36 13.20 6.96
N LEU A 7 -2.68 12.44 6.10
CA LEU A 7 -3.14 12.11 4.76
C LEU A 7 -3.42 10.60 4.66
N ASP A 8 -4.64 10.26 4.24
CA ASP A 8 -5.16 8.91 4.19
C ASP A 8 -5.63 8.50 2.79
N LEU A 9 -5.20 7.32 2.34
CA LEU A 9 -5.31 6.84 0.96
C LEU A 9 -6.49 5.92 0.64
N MET A 10 -7.45 5.66 1.54
CA MET A 10 -8.65 4.87 1.19
C MET A 10 -9.97 5.28 1.89
N ASN A 11 -10.67 6.25 1.31
CA ASN A 11 -11.85 6.96 1.83
C ASN A 11 -12.80 6.26 2.83
N GLN A 12 -13.52 5.20 2.44
CA GLN A 12 -14.62 4.67 3.26
C GLN A 12 -14.16 3.87 4.48
N ASN A 13 -12.90 3.41 4.53
CA ASN A 13 -12.42 2.53 5.60
C ASN A 13 -12.26 3.25 6.96
N TRP A 14 -12.27 4.58 6.95
CA TRP A 14 -11.84 5.41 8.09
C TRP A 14 -12.94 6.29 8.66
N LEU A 15 -14.04 6.38 7.94
CA LEU A 15 -15.29 6.96 8.41
C LEU A 15 -15.93 6.00 9.42
N ASN A 16 -17.19 6.23 9.77
CA ASN A 16 -17.89 5.41 10.75
C ASN A 16 -17.75 3.91 10.43
N THR A 17 -17.58 3.11 11.48
CA THR A 17 -17.55 1.66 11.35
C THR A 17 -18.89 1.15 10.80
N PRO A 18 -18.93 -0.05 10.19
CA PRO A 18 -20.17 -0.59 9.63
C PRO A 18 -21.32 -0.72 10.64
N ASP A 19 -21.02 -0.86 11.93
CA ASP A 19 -21.98 -0.88 13.03
C ASP A 19 -22.32 0.52 13.61
N GLY A 20 -21.89 1.59 12.95
CA GLY A 20 -22.25 2.97 13.27
C GLY A 20 -21.42 3.64 14.37
N ARG A 21 -20.38 2.98 14.89
CA ARG A 21 -19.43 3.62 15.81
C ARG A 21 -18.53 4.59 15.05
N GLN A 22 -17.86 5.46 15.81
CA GLN A 22 -16.92 6.42 15.25
C GLN A 22 -15.72 5.72 14.61
N GLY A 23 -15.34 6.21 13.44
CA GLY A 23 -14.12 5.81 12.75
C GLY A 23 -12.87 6.55 13.21
N TRP A 24 -11.74 6.17 12.63
CA TRP A 24 -10.46 6.81 12.92
C TRP A 24 -10.41 8.27 12.49
N ALA A 25 -11.11 8.65 11.42
CA ALA A 25 -11.20 10.05 11.01
C ALA A 25 -11.78 10.93 12.13
N SER A 26 -12.88 10.49 12.74
CA SER A 26 -13.49 11.20 13.87
C SER A 26 -12.56 11.24 15.08
N TRP A 27 -11.89 10.12 15.36
CA TRP A 27 -10.94 10.03 16.46
C TRP A 27 -9.75 10.99 16.28
N PHE A 28 -9.15 11.05 15.09
CA PHE A 28 -8.02 11.95 14.80
C PHE A 28 -8.43 13.42 14.88
N VAL A 29 -9.59 13.79 14.31
CA VAL A 29 -10.11 15.17 14.43
C VAL A 29 -10.32 15.56 15.90
N GLN A 30 -10.88 14.65 16.72
CA GLN A 30 -11.05 14.90 18.16
C GLN A 30 -9.73 15.06 18.92
N ASN A 31 -8.65 14.50 18.38
CA ASN A 31 -7.31 14.62 18.95
C ASN A 31 -6.49 15.78 18.33
N GLY A 32 -7.15 16.70 17.61
CA GLY A 32 -6.54 17.94 17.12
C GLY A 32 -5.74 17.81 15.83
N TYR A 33 -5.91 16.73 15.07
CA TYR A 33 -5.28 16.54 13.77
C TYR A 33 -6.16 17.10 12.65
N THR A 34 -5.55 17.77 11.67
CA THR A 34 -6.20 17.97 10.36
C THR A 34 -6.17 16.65 9.60
N VAL A 35 -7.33 16.20 9.13
CA VAL A 35 -7.45 14.90 8.45
C VAL A 35 -7.86 15.10 7.00
N TYR A 36 -7.03 14.61 6.07
CA TYR A 36 -7.29 14.57 4.63
C TYR A 36 -7.61 13.13 4.22
N ILE A 37 -8.88 12.87 3.92
CA ILE A 37 -9.36 11.57 3.44
C ILE A 37 -9.45 11.59 1.92
N VAL A 38 -8.76 10.67 1.24
CA VAL A 38 -8.63 10.69 -0.22
C VAL A 38 -9.27 9.47 -0.88
N ASP A 39 -9.95 9.73 -2.00
CA ASP A 39 -10.28 8.71 -2.99
C ASP A 39 -9.14 8.64 -4.01
N GLN A 40 -8.46 7.50 -4.07
CA GLN A 40 -7.44 7.26 -5.11
C GLN A 40 -8.04 7.47 -6.51
N PRO A 41 -7.23 7.88 -7.51
CA PRO A 41 -7.68 7.95 -8.89
C PRO A 41 -8.41 6.68 -9.35
N GLN A 42 -9.47 6.85 -10.14
CA GLN A 42 -10.32 5.78 -10.65
C GLN A 42 -11.14 5.07 -9.55
N ARG A 43 -11.39 5.72 -8.40
CA ARG A 43 -12.20 5.19 -7.30
C ARG A 43 -13.12 6.26 -6.72
N GLY A 44 -14.29 5.84 -6.23
CA GLY A 44 -15.18 6.71 -5.44
C GLY A 44 -15.50 8.03 -6.14
N ARG A 45 -15.21 9.14 -5.47
CA ARG A 45 -15.42 10.52 -5.98
C ARG A 45 -14.37 10.93 -7.02
N SER A 46 -13.32 10.14 -7.20
CA SER A 46 -12.24 10.31 -8.19
C SER A 46 -12.41 9.35 -9.39
N ALA A 47 -13.64 9.09 -9.84
CA ALA A 47 -13.99 8.03 -10.80
C ALA A 47 -13.57 8.27 -12.27
N TYR A 48 -12.91 9.37 -12.61
CA TYR A 48 -12.54 9.63 -14.00
C TYR A 48 -11.53 8.59 -14.52
N ASN A 49 -11.90 7.86 -15.58
CA ASN A 49 -11.04 6.88 -16.23
C ASN A 49 -11.12 7.03 -17.77
N PRO A 50 -10.17 7.73 -18.41
CA PRO A 50 -10.16 7.88 -19.86
C PRO A 50 -9.66 6.62 -20.59
N ASP A 51 -8.99 5.71 -19.88
CA ASP A 51 -8.24 4.60 -20.44
C ASP A 51 -9.02 3.27 -20.41
N GLY A 52 -10.27 3.27 -19.93
CA GLY A 52 -11.10 2.06 -19.86
C GLY A 52 -12.35 2.21 -18.99
N SER A 53 -13.06 1.09 -18.79
CA SER A 53 -14.20 1.02 -17.88
C SER A 53 -13.75 0.77 -16.44
N LEU A 54 -14.52 1.29 -15.49
CA LEU A 54 -14.37 0.92 -14.08
C LEU A 54 -15.08 -0.40 -13.81
N GLY A 55 -14.43 -1.29 -13.08
CA GLY A 55 -15.02 -2.53 -12.58
C GLY A 55 -15.46 -2.39 -11.12
N THR A 56 -16.55 -3.05 -10.75
CA THR A 56 -16.93 -3.28 -9.36
C THR A 56 -17.04 -4.77 -9.10
N PHE A 57 -16.64 -5.21 -7.91
CA PHE A 57 -16.97 -6.54 -7.42
C PHE A 57 -18.37 -6.51 -6.81
N SER A 58 -19.08 -7.65 -6.85
CA SER A 58 -20.34 -7.78 -6.12
C SER A 58 -20.07 -7.87 -4.61
N ALA A 59 -21.07 -7.55 -3.79
CA ALA A 59 -20.94 -7.65 -2.34
C ALA A 59 -20.65 -9.09 -1.90
N GLU A 60 -21.16 -10.09 -2.62
CA GLU A 60 -20.92 -11.52 -2.40
C GLU A 60 -19.48 -11.90 -2.74
N ALA A 61 -18.94 -11.38 -3.83
CA ALA A 61 -17.54 -11.57 -4.21
C ALA A 61 -16.59 -10.91 -3.19
N ILE A 62 -16.87 -9.67 -2.79
CA ILE A 62 -16.10 -8.96 -1.75
C ILE A 62 -16.23 -9.69 -0.40
N SER A 63 -17.43 -10.14 -0.03
CA SER A 63 -17.65 -10.89 1.20
C SER A 63 -16.84 -12.19 1.20
N THR A 64 -16.88 -12.96 0.11
CA THR A 64 -16.06 -14.17 -0.03
C THR A 64 -14.56 -13.90 0.14
N LEU A 65 -14.11 -12.70 -0.20
CA LEU A 65 -12.70 -12.31 -0.12
C LEU A 65 -12.30 -11.67 1.20
N PHE A 66 -13.17 -10.96 1.93
CA PHE A 66 -12.74 -10.14 3.07
C PHE A 66 -13.54 -10.36 4.36
N THR A 67 -14.83 -10.70 4.30
CA THR A 67 -15.71 -10.70 5.50
C THR A 67 -16.51 -12.00 5.73
N GLY A 68 -16.61 -12.87 4.73
CA GLY A 68 -17.36 -14.13 4.71
C GLY A 68 -16.51 -15.41 4.74
N VAL A 69 -15.18 -15.27 4.84
CA VAL A 69 -14.21 -16.37 4.75
C VAL A 69 -14.40 -17.46 5.81
N GLN A 70 -14.80 -17.06 7.02
CA GLN A 70 -15.07 -17.96 8.15
C GLN A 70 -16.33 -18.82 7.92
N TYR A 71 -17.33 -18.27 7.22
CA TYR A 71 -18.61 -18.94 6.99
C TYR A 71 -18.57 -19.89 5.79
N LEU A 72 -17.74 -19.58 4.79
CA LEU A 72 -17.66 -20.35 3.55
C LEU A 72 -16.64 -21.51 3.61
N LYS A 73 -15.82 -21.61 4.67
CA LYS A 73 -14.88 -22.74 4.96
C LYS A 73 -14.09 -23.23 3.74
N LEU A 74 -13.72 -22.34 2.83
CA LEU A 74 -13.28 -22.72 1.49
C LEU A 74 -11.96 -23.53 1.51
N TRP A 75 -11.08 -23.32 2.50
CA TRP A 75 -9.90 -24.15 2.85
C TRP A 75 -9.28 -23.72 4.22
N PRO A 76 -8.33 -24.46 4.84
CA PRO A 76 -7.85 -24.20 6.22
C PRO A 76 -7.19 -22.83 6.46
N GLN A 77 -6.61 -22.21 5.43
CA GLN A 77 -5.93 -20.91 5.47
C GLN A 77 -6.79 -19.74 4.96
N ALA A 78 -8.11 -19.91 4.82
CA ALA A 78 -9.02 -18.87 4.29
C ALA A 78 -9.02 -17.54 5.09
N HIS A 79 -8.35 -17.48 6.24
CA HIS A 79 -8.23 -16.33 7.13
C HIS A 79 -7.09 -15.34 6.78
N LEU A 80 -6.45 -15.44 5.60
CA LEU A 80 -5.24 -14.66 5.26
C LEU A 80 -5.33 -13.88 3.92
N HIS A 81 -6.52 -13.43 3.51
CA HIS A 81 -6.75 -12.88 2.16
C HIS A 81 -6.23 -11.45 1.93
N THR A 82 -5.74 -11.17 0.70
CA THR A 82 -5.94 -9.91 -0.08
C THR A 82 -5.44 -10.05 -1.54
N GLN A 83 -6.17 -9.49 -2.53
CA GLN A 83 -5.88 -9.43 -3.98
C GLN A 83 -5.60 -7.98 -4.43
N TRP A 84 -4.88 -7.76 -5.54
CA TRP A 84 -4.21 -6.47 -5.85
C TRP A 84 -4.19 -6.01 -7.33
N PRO A 85 -3.90 -4.71 -7.60
CA PRO A 85 -4.12 -4.02 -8.87
C PRO A 85 -2.83 -3.76 -9.70
N GLY A 86 -2.99 -3.14 -10.87
CA GLY A 86 -1.92 -2.94 -11.86
C GLY A 86 -1.16 -1.59 -11.79
N VAL A 87 -0.07 -1.52 -12.57
CA VAL A 87 0.92 -0.41 -12.65
C VAL A 87 0.30 1.00 -12.75
N GLN A 88 -0.77 1.16 -13.52
CA GLN A 88 -1.36 2.48 -13.81
C GLN A 88 -1.91 3.18 -12.56
N VAL A 89 -2.44 2.42 -11.61
CA VAL A 89 -3.01 2.96 -10.36
C VAL A 89 -1.90 3.53 -9.48
N GLN A 90 -0.74 2.88 -9.41
CA GLN A 90 0.40 3.36 -8.62
C GLN A 90 0.95 4.68 -9.16
N THR A 91 1.16 4.81 -10.47
CA THR A 91 1.65 6.07 -11.07
C THR A 91 0.67 7.23 -10.87
N LYS A 92 -0.63 7.01 -11.12
CA LYS A 92 -1.63 8.08 -10.97
C LYS A 92 -1.76 8.51 -9.51
N THR A 93 -1.71 7.57 -8.57
CA THR A 93 -1.77 7.86 -7.13
C THR A 93 -0.51 8.55 -6.62
N GLN A 94 0.68 8.13 -7.07
CA GLN A 94 1.94 8.80 -6.72
C GLN A 94 1.90 10.29 -7.10
N ASN A 95 1.49 10.61 -8.33
CA ASN A 95 1.40 11.99 -8.81
C ASN A 95 0.37 12.81 -8.03
N ALA A 96 -0.82 12.24 -7.78
CA ALA A 96 -1.87 12.92 -7.04
C ALA A 96 -1.48 13.16 -5.57
N GLY A 97 -0.88 12.16 -4.91
CA GLY A 97 -0.41 12.26 -3.53
C GLY A 97 0.73 13.26 -3.37
N ALA A 98 1.69 13.27 -4.30
CA ALA A 98 2.77 14.26 -4.32
C ALA A 98 2.23 15.68 -4.47
N ALA A 99 1.31 15.91 -5.41
CA ALA A 99 0.68 17.21 -5.62
C ALA A 99 -0.14 17.67 -4.40
N LEU A 100 -0.76 16.74 -3.66
CA LEU A 100 -1.45 17.05 -2.43
C LEU A 100 -0.48 17.48 -1.33
N LEU A 101 0.61 16.75 -1.12
CA LEU A 101 1.67 17.13 -0.16
C LEU A 101 2.28 18.50 -0.50
N ASP A 102 2.50 18.79 -1.77
CA ASP A 102 3.00 20.09 -2.22
C ASP A 102 2.04 21.24 -1.85
N ARG A 103 0.74 20.94 -1.71
CA ARG A 103 -0.31 21.91 -1.36
C ARG A 103 -0.51 22.06 0.16
N ILE A 104 -0.45 20.95 0.91
CA ILE A 104 -0.79 20.95 2.34
C ILE A 104 0.45 21.02 3.24
N GLY A 105 1.64 20.75 2.69
CA GLY A 105 2.88 20.71 3.45
C GLY A 105 3.14 19.37 4.16
N PRO A 106 4.08 19.34 5.13
CA PRO A 106 4.54 18.09 5.74
C PRO A 106 3.50 17.33 6.56
N ALA A 107 3.22 16.08 6.19
CA ALA A 107 2.14 15.26 6.75
C ALA A 107 2.60 13.84 7.13
N VAL A 108 1.80 13.14 7.94
CA VAL A 108 1.91 11.70 8.17
C VAL A 108 0.99 10.97 7.20
N LEU A 109 1.51 9.97 6.50
CA LEU A 109 0.75 9.14 5.57
C LEU A 109 0.22 7.90 6.30
N ILE A 110 -1.07 7.62 6.17
CA ILE A 110 -1.68 6.36 6.59
C ILE A 110 -2.17 5.62 5.36
N ALA A 111 -1.70 4.39 5.22
CA ALA A 111 -2.02 3.49 4.14
C ALA A 111 -2.60 2.20 4.71
N HIS A 112 -3.62 1.66 4.06
CA HIS A 112 -4.18 0.35 4.37
C HIS A 112 -4.21 -0.48 3.11
N SER A 113 -3.85 -1.77 3.23
CA SER A 113 -4.11 -2.73 2.17
C SER A 113 -3.43 -2.27 0.86
N GLU A 114 -4.22 -1.92 -0.17
CA GLU A 114 -3.78 -1.47 -1.52
C GLU A 114 -2.97 -0.19 -1.41
N GLY A 115 -3.33 0.63 -0.40
CA GLY A 115 -2.67 1.87 -0.09
C GLY A 115 -1.20 1.70 0.30
N GLY A 116 -0.76 0.50 0.70
CA GLY A 116 0.62 0.25 1.16
C GLY A 116 1.67 0.66 0.11
N PRO A 117 1.74 -0.02 -1.05
CA PRO A 117 2.60 0.39 -2.17
C PRO A 117 2.40 1.83 -2.60
N LEU A 118 1.16 2.33 -2.58
CA LEU A 118 0.87 3.73 -2.93
C LEU A 118 1.56 4.70 -1.97
N GLY A 119 1.50 4.44 -0.67
CA GLY A 119 2.20 5.19 0.36
C GLY A 119 3.72 5.19 0.16
N PHE A 120 4.32 4.05 -0.17
CA PHE A 120 5.75 3.96 -0.47
C PHE A 120 6.14 4.82 -1.68
N THR A 121 5.34 4.78 -2.76
CA THR A 121 5.63 5.57 -3.96
C THR A 121 5.55 7.08 -3.73
N ILE A 122 4.63 7.55 -2.88
CA ILE A 122 4.48 8.97 -2.53
C ILE A 122 5.66 9.42 -1.64
N ALA A 123 5.98 8.62 -0.63
CA ALA A 123 7.10 8.90 0.27
C ALA A 123 8.43 8.98 -0.48
N ASP A 124 8.62 8.15 -1.51
CA ASP A 124 9.81 8.14 -2.35
C ASP A 124 10.01 9.46 -3.13
N VAL A 125 8.94 10.04 -3.68
CA VAL A 125 9.02 11.27 -4.48
C VAL A 125 8.88 12.56 -3.68
N ARG A 126 8.45 12.48 -2.41
CA ARG A 126 8.33 13.62 -1.48
C ARG A 126 8.87 13.28 -0.07
N PRO A 127 10.11 12.78 0.07
CA PRO A 127 10.61 12.28 1.35
C PRO A 127 10.71 13.37 2.42
N SER A 128 10.93 14.63 2.03
CA SER A 128 11.01 15.77 2.95
C SER A 128 9.63 16.26 3.44
N LEU A 129 8.54 15.86 2.79
CA LEU A 129 7.17 16.22 3.16
C LEU A 129 6.44 15.07 3.88
N VAL A 130 7.03 13.88 3.95
CA VAL A 130 6.47 12.75 4.70
C VAL A 130 7.16 12.62 6.05
N LYS A 131 6.45 12.98 7.12
CA LYS A 131 6.95 12.90 8.50
C LYS A 131 6.99 11.46 9.02
N ALA A 132 6.02 10.64 8.62
CA ALA A 132 5.96 9.21 8.90
C ALA A 132 5.03 8.53 7.88
N LEU A 133 5.22 7.22 7.67
CA LEU A 133 4.32 6.37 6.88
C LEU A 133 3.88 5.18 7.74
N ILE A 134 2.59 5.08 7.99
CA ILE A 134 1.96 3.95 8.70
C ILE A 134 1.27 3.09 7.66
N SER A 135 1.74 1.86 7.47
CA SER A 135 1.17 0.93 6.50
C SER A 135 0.53 -0.26 7.21
N ILE A 136 -0.81 -0.32 7.16
CA ILE A 136 -1.62 -1.34 7.83
C ILE A 136 -1.92 -2.44 6.83
N GLU A 137 -1.40 -3.63 7.12
CA GLU A 137 -1.55 -4.83 6.27
C GLU A 137 -1.29 -4.55 4.77
N PRO A 138 -0.10 -3.99 4.42
CA PRO A 138 0.20 -3.64 3.04
C PRO A 138 0.13 -4.84 2.11
N GLU A 139 -0.18 -4.54 0.84
CA GLU A 139 0.08 -5.44 -0.28
C GLU A 139 1.48 -6.05 -0.22
N GLY A 140 1.52 -7.38 -0.33
CA GLY A 140 2.72 -8.17 -0.13
C GLY A 140 2.52 -9.66 -0.41
N PRO A 141 3.58 -10.48 -0.24
CA PRO A 141 4.92 -10.10 0.22
C PRO A 141 5.72 -9.35 -0.86
N PRO A 142 6.86 -8.72 -0.55
CA PRO A 142 7.70 -8.10 -1.58
C PRO A 142 7.95 -9.02 -2.78
N PHE A 143 8.02 -8.45 -3.98
CA PHE A 143 8.25 -9.10 -5.28
C PHE A 143 7.13 -9.96 -5.87
N GLU A 144 6.26 -10.62 -5.11
CA GLU A 144 5.23 -11.54 -5.67
C GLU A 144 3.80 -11.30 -5.15
N ASP A 145 2.80 -11.53 -5.99
CA ASP A 145 1.41 -11.63 -5.52
C ASP A 145 1.10 -13.06 -5.08
N ARG A 146 0.51 -13.20 -3.88
CA ARG A 146 0.18 -14.52 -3.32
C ARG A 146 -1.07 -15.16 -3.97
N PHE A 147 -1.91 -14.41 -4.69
CA PHE A 147 -3.03 -14.95 -5.45
C PHE A 147 -3.37 -14.18 -6.75
N PRO A 148 -3.53 -14.86 -7.90
CA PRO A 148 -3.24 -16.28 -8.09
C PRO A 148 -1.75 -16.51 -7.82
N PRO A 149 -1.38 -17.59 -7.09
CA PRO A 149 0.01 -17.84 -6.73
C PRO A 149 0.84 -17.83 -8.00
N SER A 150 1.75 -16.87 -8.06
CA SER A 150 2.52 -16.55 -9.24
C SER A 150 3.98 -16.73 -8.87
N SER A 151 4.65 -17.69 -9.50
CA SER A 151 6.12 -17.76 -9.44
C SER A 151 6.80 -16.61 -10.21
N LYS A 152 6.02 -15.67 -10.76
CA LYS A 152 6.50 -14.50 -11.48
C LYS A 152 6.59 -13.30 -10.54
N ILE A 153 7.63 -12.50 -10.75
CA ILE A 153 7.81 -11.21 -10.10
C ILE A 153 6.70 -10.25 -10.58
N LYS A 154 5.98 -9.69 -9.62
CA LYS A 154 4.87 -8.74 -9.80
C LYS A 154 5.23 -7.32 -9.37
N ARG A 155 6.10 -7.22 -8.35
CA ARG A 155 6.72 -5.98 -7.88
C ARG A 155 8.22 -6.01 -8.19
N PRO A 156 8.65 -5.60 -9.42
CA PRO A 156 10.06 -5.63 -9.79
C PRO A 156 10.95 -4.82 -8.85
N PHE A 157 10.41 -3.78 -8.20
CA PHE A 157 11.10 -2.95 -7.21
C PHE A 157 10.74 -3.36 -5.78
N GLY A 158 10.49 -4.65 -5.53
CA GLY A 158 10.23 -5.19 -4.19
C GLY A 158 8.88 -4.77 -3.59
N LEU A 159 8.76 -3.51 -3.18
CA LEU A 159 7.58 -2.93 -2.56
C LEU A 159 6.58 -2.35 -3.56
N THR A 160 7.04 -2.03 -4.77
CA THR A 160 6.25 -1.29 -5.76
C THR A 160 6.38 -1.89 -7.16
N ASN A 161 5.41 -1.57 -8.02
CA ASN A 161 5.41 -1.96 -9.43
C ASN A 161 6.11 -0.91 -10.30
N ILE A 162 6.23 0.32 -9.79
CA ILE A 162 6.95 1.43 -10.41
C ILE A 162 8.29 1.67 -9.71
N PRO A 163 9.28 2.27 -10.40
CA PRO A 163 10.58 2.56 -9.79
C PRO A 163 10.46 3.37 -8.50
N ILE A 164 11.29 3.00 -7.52
CA ILE A 164 11.54 3.76 -6.29
C ILE A 164 13.04 3.90 -6.08
N THR A 165 13.45 4.85 -5.24
CA THR A 165 14.85 5.17 -4.99
C THR A 165 15.54 4.08 -4.16
N TYR A 166 16.69 3.63 -4.64
CA TYR A 166 17.59 2.69 -3.97
C TYR A 166 18.99 3.29 -3.84
N ASP A 167 19.74 2.85 -2.83
CA ASP A 167 21.19 3.06 -2.72
C ASP A 167 21.95 1.72 -2.56
N PRO A 168 22.69 1.25 -3.58
CA PRO A 168 22.94 1.91 -4.87
C PRO A 168 21.72 1.95 -5.80
N PRO A 169 21.67 2.88 -6.78
CA PRO A 169 20.55 3.00 -7.71
C PRO A 169 20.32 1.73 -8.53
N VAL A 170 19.07 1.28 -8.59
CA VAL A 170 18.60 0.16 -9.42
C VAL A 170 18.28 0.69 -10.82
N ARG A 171 18.98 0.20 -11.85
CA ARG A 171 18.77 0.54 -13.26
C ARG A 171 17.95 -0.54 -13.97
N ASP A 172 18.24 -1.80 -13.66
CA ASP A 172 17.48 -2.95 -14.11
C ASP A 172 17.12 -3.83 -12.90
N PRO A 173 15.86 -3.82 -12.44
CA PRO A 173 15.45 -4.60 -11.26
C PRO A 173 15.66 -6.11 -11.43
N ALA A 174 15.71 -6.65 -12.66
CA ALA A 174 15.94 -8.07 -12.87
C ALA A 174 17.38 -8.50 -12.52
N THR A 175 18.34 -7.58 -12.63
CA THR A 175 19.77 -7.84 -12.41
C THR A 175 20.28 -7.19 -11.11
N ASP A 176 19.82 -5.99 -10.79
CA ASP A 176 20.29 -5.20 -9.65
C ASP A 176 19.60 -5.58 -8.33
N LEU A 177 18.45 -6.28 -8.39
CA LEU A 177 17.75 -6.81 -7.22
C LEU A 177 17.68 -8.35 -7.28
N PRO A 178 18.83 -9.07 -7.21
CA PRO A 178 18.82 -10.52 -7.25
C PRO A 178 18.10 -11.09 -6.04
N ILE A 179 17.08 -11.91 -6.31
CA ILE A 179 16.23 -12.51 -5.30
C ILE A 179 16.56 -14.00 -5.18
N ASN A 180 16.91 -14.43 -3.98
CA ASN A 180 17.05 -15.85 -3.67
C ASN A 180 15.67 -16.39 -3.27
N THR A 181 15.19 -17.39 -4.00
CA THR A 181 14.02 -18.16 -3.61
C THR A 181 14.44 -19.30 -2.72
N THR A 182 13.96 -19.30 -1.48
CA THR A 182 14.02 -20.51 -0.67
C THR A 182 12.67 -21.21 -0.77
N PRO A 183 12.64 -22.49 -1.18
CA PRO A 183 11.40 -23.26 -1.27
C PRO A 183 10.65 -23.29 0.06
N ARG A 184 9.32 -23.23 -0.01
CA ARG A 184 8.46 -23.43 1.16
C ARG A 184 8.80 -24.75 1.88
N ALA A 185 8.90 -24.69 3.20
CA ALA A 185 9.20 -25.87 4.03
C ALA A 185 7.99 -26.82 4.23
N GLY A 186 6.82 -26.50 3.68
CA GLY A 186 5.61 -27.30 3.85
C GLY A 186 4.44 -26.81 2.98
N PRO A 187 3.35 -27.59 2.90
CA PRO A 187 2.23 -27.35 1.99
C PRO A 187 1.43 -26.07 2.24
N HIS A 188 1.61 -25.42 3.39
CA HIS A 188 0.88 -24.21 3.81
C HIS A 188 1.76 -22.97 3.95
N LEU A 189 3.03 -23.07 3.54
CA LEU A 189 3.97 -21.97 3.58
C LEU A 189 4.19 -21.42 2.17
N SER A 190 4.46 -20.12 2.05
CA SER A 190 4.96 -19.55 0.80
C SER A 190 6.45 -19.76 0.68
N ASN A 191 6.98 -19.69 -0.54
CA ASN A 191 8.40 -19.45 -0.70
C ASN A 191 8.73 -18.12 -0.03
N TRP A 192 9.91 -18.02 0.59
CA TRP A 192 10.39 -16.74 1.07
C TRP A 192 11.48 -16.26 0.13
N TRP A 193 11.43 -14.95 -0.12
CA TRP A 193 12.25 -14.24 -1.07
C TRP A 193 13.17 -13.35 -0.25
N LEU A 194 14.43 -13.75 -0.14
CA LEU A 194 15.43 -12.92 0.52
C LEU A 194 16.30 -12.28 -0.55
N ARG A 195 16.55 -10.98 -0.43
CA ARG A 195 17.60 -10.37 -1.22
C ARG A 195 18.94 -10.99 -0.85
N ALA A 196 19.77 -11.21 -1.87
CA ALA A 196 21.10 -11.76 -1.68
C ALA A 196 22.03 -10.83 -0.88
N LYS A 197 21.77 -9.51 -0.88
CA LYS A 197 22.47 -8.49 -0.08
C LYS A 197 21.51 -7.35 0.32
N PRO A 198 21.62 -6.79 1.54
CA PRO A 198 20.83 -5.63 1.94
C PRO A 198 21.25 -4.38 1.16
N VAL A 199 20.26 -3.62 0.70
CA VAL A 199 20.39 -2.31 0.06
C VAL A 199 19.44 -1.41 0.82
N PHE A 200 19.95 -0.33 1.41
CA PHE A 200 19.14 0.53 2.25
C PHE A 200 18.41 1.55 1.37
N MET A 201 17.19 1.94 1.77
CA MET A 201 16.66 3.20 1.27
C MET A 201 17.52 4.31 1.90
N PRO A 202 18.03 5.26 1.11
CA PRO A 202 18.92 6.28 1.65
C PRO A 202 18.18 7.11 2.71
N CYS A 203 18.59 6.97 3.98
CA CYS A 203 18.18 7.90 5.03
C CYS A 203 18.82 9.25 4.72
N THR A 204 17.99 10.25 4.43
CA THR A 204 18.47 11.64 4.24
C THR A 204 18.48 12.43 5.55
N THR A 205 17.83 11.90 6.60
CA THR A 205 17.80 12.49 7.94
C THR A 205 17.91 11.42 9.02
N THR A 206 18.43 11.79 10.20
CA THR A 206 18.54 10.90 11.37
C THR A 206 17.18 10.32 11.81
N ALA A 207 16.09 11.05 11.61
CA ALA A 207 14.74 10.59 11.96
C ALA A 207 14.22 9.41 11.08
N GLN A 208 14.79 9.18 9.89
CA GLN A 208 14.41 8.06 9.01
C GLN A 208 15.09 6.74 9.39
N CYS A 209 16.10 6.77 10.26
CA CYS A 209 16.97 5.63 10.53
C CYS A 209 16.74 4.99 11.92
N ASP A 210 15.84 5.54 12.74
CA ASP A 210 15.53 5.06 14.10
C ASP A 210 14.20 4.26 14.15
N ILE A 211 14.08 3.20 13.32
CA ILE A 211 13.00 2.20 13.42
C ILE A 211 13.60 0.81 13.62
#